data_AF-A0A6B3IKR0-F1
#
_entry.id   AF-A0A6B3IKR0-F1
#
_cell.length_a   1.000
_cell.length_b   1.000
_cell.length_c   1.000
_cell.angle_alpha   90.00
_cell.angle_beta   90.00
_cell.angle_gamma   90.00
#
_symmetry.space_group_name_H-M   'P 1'
#
loop_
_entity.id
_entity.type
_entity.pdbx_description
1 polymer ?
#
loop_
_entity_poly.entity_id
_entity_poly.type
_entity_poly.pdbx_seq_one_letter_code
_entity_poly.pdbx_strand_id
1 'polypeptide(L)'
;EALDRLLKDVGCAPEDVAFLAHGTTQATNALLEGDVAPVGLIGIGTGPGALPTKRLAGLAALELTPGKRLPLHYAHVTDPDDTKAVHAAVATLIDAGAQVLVA
;
A
#
# COMPACT_ATOMS: atom_id res chain seq x y z
N GLU A 1 14.74 -11.77 22.32
CA GLU A 1 15.09 -11.39 23.71
C GLU A 1 13.90 -11.28 24.65
N ALA A 2 12.91 -10.40 24.42
CA ALA A 2 11.76 -10.27 25.33
C ALA A 2 10.90 -11.54 25.41
N LEU A 3 10.61 -12.17 24.26
CA LEU A 3 9.88 -13.44 24.20
C LEU A 3 10.67 -14.59 24.85
N ASP A 4 11.98 -14.69 24.57
CA ASP A 4 12.83 -15.73 25.15
C ASP A 4 12.92 -15.63 26.68
N ARG A 5 12.93 -14.41 27.22
CA ARG A 5 12.86 -14.18 28.68
C ARG A 5 11.51 -14.59 29.23
N LEU A 6 10.41 -14.17 28.58
CA LEU A 6 9.06 -14.56 29.00
C LEU A 6 8.89 -16.08 29.05
N LEU A 7 9.31 -16.80 28.00
CA LEU A 7 9.24 -18.26 27.93
C LEU A 7 10.01 -18.94 29.08
N LYS A 8 11.20 -18.43 29.42
CA LYS A 8 11.98 -18.90 30.57
C LYS A 8 11.26 -18.62 31.90
N ASP A 9 10.70 -17.43 32.06
CA ASP A 9 10.03 -17.01 33.30
C ASP A 9 8.75 -17.84 33.56
N VAL A 10 8.04 -18.23 32.51
CA VAL A 10 6.85 -19.10 32.62
C VAL A 10 7.15 -20.59 32.51
N GLY A 11 8.40 -20.97 32.24
CA GLY A 11 8.83 -22.38 32.11
C GLY A 11 8.27 -23.10 30.88
N CYS A 12 7.90 -22.37 29.83
CA CYS A 12 7.40 -22.93 28.58
C CYS A 12 8.52 -22.98 27.53
N ALA A 13 8.55 -24.04 26.75
CA ALA A 13 9.41 -24.12 25.58
C ALA A 13 8.72 -23.42 24.38
N PRO A 14 9.47 -22.90 23.39
CA PRO A 14 8.88 -22.31 22.19
C PRO A 14 7.90 -23.24 21.46
N GLU A 15 8.15 -24.55 21.53
CA GLU A 15 7.32 -25.59 20.92
C GLU A 15 5.95 -25.73 21.59
N ASP A 16 5.80 -25.23 22.83
CA ASP A 16 4.52 -25.22 23.56
C ASP A 16 3.59 -24.07 23.12
N VAL A 17 4.08 -23.14 22.30
CA VAL A 17 3.32 -21.97 21.84
C VAL A 17 2.56 -22.28 20.56
N ALA A 18 1.26 -22.54 20.68
CA ALA A 18 0.39 -22.77 19.52
C ALA A 18 0.06 -21.49 18.73
N PHE A 19 0.13 -20.31 19.37
CA PHE A 19 -0.24 -19.05 18.76
C PHE A 19 0.45 -17.85 19.42
N LEU A 20 0.91 -16.91 18.59
CA LEU A 20 1.49 -15.64 19.04
C LEU A 20 0.75 -14.49 18.37
N ALA A 21 -0.12 -13.80 19.12
CA ALA A 21 -0.67 -12.53 18.68
C ALA A 21 0.32 -11.41 19.01
N HIS A 22 0.88 -10.78 17.99
CA HIS A 22 1.71 -9.59 18.12
C HIS A 22 1.05 -8.42 17.40
N GLY A 23 0.71 -7.36 18.16
CA GLY A 23 0.21 -6.11 17.61
C GLY A 23 1.33 -5.08 17.48
N THR A 24 1.50 -4.50 16.30
CA THR A 24 2.37 -3.34 16.08
C THR A 24 1.54 -2.14 15.66
N THR A 25 2.02 -0.93 15.97
CA THR A 25 1.41 0.34 15.52
C THR A 25 2.11 0.91 14.29
N GLN A 26 2.97 0.13 13.62
CA GLN A 26 3.85 0.62 12.56
C GLN A 26 3.09 1.25 11.40
N ALA A 27 2.04 0.58 10.90
CA ALA A 27 1.23 1.11 9.81
C ALA A 27 0.53 2.42 10.19
N THR A 28 0.00 2.49 11.41
CA THR A 28 -0.69 3.68 11.90
C THR A 28 0.27 4.85 12.09
N ASN A 29 1.45 4.62 12.67
CA ASN A 29 2.45 5.68 12.87
C ASN A 29 3.02 6.17 11.53
N ALA A 30 3.33 5.26 10.60
CA ALA A 30 3.76 5.60 9.25
C ALA A 30 2.76 6.52 8.54
N LEU A 31 1.46 6.23 8.67
CA LEU A 31 0.40 7.07 8.10
C LEU A 31 0.36 8.46 8.74
N LEU A 32 0.43 8.54 10.09
CA LEU A 32 0.38 9.81 10.84
C LEU A 32 1.63 10.68 10.66
N GLU A 33 2.78 10.05 10.46
CA GLU A 33 4.07 10.71 10.21
C GLU A 33 4.26 11.05 8.73
N GLY A 34 3.36 10.57 7.86
CA GLY A 34 3.47 10.66 6.41
C GLY A 34 4.71 9.96 5.85
N ASP A 35 5.20 8.93 6.55
CA ASP A 35 6.32 8.08 6.14
C ASP A 35 5.76 6.84 5.45
N VAL A 36 5.23 7.05 4.25
CA VAL A 36 4.63 5.98 3.44
C VAL A 36 5.33 5.92 2.08
N ALA A 37 5.44 4.72 1.53
CA ALA A 37 6.02 4.51 0.21
C ALA A 37 5.16 5.19 -0.88
N PRO A 38 5.77 5.72 -1.95
CA PRO A 38 5.05 6.14 -3.14
C PRO A 38 4.24 5.00 -3.76
N VAL A 39 2.94 5.22 -3.97
CA VAL A 39 2.00 4.25 -4.52
C VAL A 39 1.69 4.58 -5.97
N GLY A 40 1.70 3.59 -6.84
CA GLY A 40 1.12 3.67 -8.17
C GLY A 40 -0.27 3.04 -8.17
N LEU A 41 -1.29 3.79 -8.57
CA LEU A 41 -2.67 3.33 -8.67
C LEU A 41 -3.08 3.24 -10.14
N ILE A 42 -3.51 2.06 -10.56
CA ILE A 42 -4.03 1.81 -11.91
C ILE A 42 -5.55 1.74 -11.82
N GLY A 43 -6.25 2.77 -12.29
CA GLY A 43 -7.69 2.67 -12.45
C GLY A 43 -8.03 1.87 -13.71
N ILE A 44 -8.92 0.89 -13.58
CA ILE A 44 -9.40 0.10 -14.72
C ILE A 44 -10.85 0.50 -15.05
N GLY A 45 -11.18 0.65 -16.33
CA GLY A 45 -12.56 0.77 -16.79
C GLY A 45 -12.76 1.61 -18.03
N THR A 46 -13.97 1.55 -18.59
CA THR A 46 -14.32 2.22 -19.84
C THR A 46 -15.59 3.03 -19.71
N GLY A 47 -15.76 4.02 -20.59
CA GLY A 47 -16.99 4.82 -20.68
C GLY A 47 -17.42 5.42 -19.33
N PRO A 48 -18.74 5.44 -19.03
CA PRO A 48 -19.24 5.92 -17.74
C PRO A 48 -18.74 5.10 -16.52
N GLY A 49 -18.44 3.82 -16.73
CA GLY A 49 -17.90 2.93 -15.69
C GLY A 49 -16.48 3.27 -15.25
N ALA A 50 -15.74 4.05 -16.04
CA ALA A 50 -14.40 4.56 -15.69
C ALA A 50 -14.44 5.74 -14.71
N LEU A 51 -15.60 6.37 -14.52
CA LEU A 51 -15.68 7.59 -13.71
C LEU A 51 -15.27 7.38 -12.24
N PRO A 52 -15.70 6.32 -11.55
CA PRO A 52 -15.25 6.04 -10.19
C PRO A 52 -13.75 5.82 -10.10
N THR A 53 -13.16 5.05 -11.02
CA THR A 53 -11.73 4.74 -10.99
C THR A 53 -10.86 5.94 -11.35
N LYS A 54 -11.33 6.83 -12.24
CA LYS A 54 -10.67 8.11 -12.52
C LYS A 54 -10.70 9.08 -11.34
N ARG A 55 -11.75 9.06 -10.52
CA ARG A 55 -11.83 9.90 -9.32
C ARG A 55 -10.81 9.52 -8.26
N LEU A 56 -10.31 8.28 -8.26
CA LEU A 56 -9.27 7.84 -7.32
C LEU A 56 -7.94 8.59 -7.53
N ALA A 57 -7.70 9.17 -8.71
CA ALA A 57 -6.55 10.06 -8.93
C ALA A 57 -6.54 11.26 -7.94
N GLY A 58 -7.72 11.66 -7.45
CA GLY A 58 -7.85 12.72 -6.44
C GLY A 58 -7.23 12.37 -5.09
N LEU A 59 -6.96 11.09 -4.80
CA LEU A 59 -6.27 10.67 -3.57
C LEU A 59 -4.84 11.23 -3.48
N ALA A 60 -4.22 11.64 -4.60
CA ALA A 60 -2.92 12.32 -4.57
C ALA A 60 -2.98 13.70 -3.89
N ALA A 61 -4.17 14.29 -3.74
CA ALA A 61 -4.37 15.52 -2.99
C ALA A 61 -4.63 15.29 -1.49
N LEU A 62 -4.76 14.03 -1.04
CA LEU A 62 -4.97 13.70 0.36
C LEU A 62 -3.75 14.13 1.18
N GLU A 63 -3.95 15.02 2.14
CA GLU A 63 -2.94 15.38 3.12
C GLU A 63 -2.95 14.36 4.27
N LEU A 64 -1.80 13.72 4.53
CA LEU A 64 -1.66 12.72 5.59
C LEU A 64 -1.32 13.36 6.93
N THR A 65 -0.45 14.37 6.88
CA THR A 65 0.03 15.16 8.02
C THR A 65 0.43 16.54 7.49
N PRO A 66 0.50 17.60 8.32
CA PRO A 66 0.75 18.96 7.83
C PRO A 66 1.95 19.04 6.89
N GLY A 67 1.69 19.44 5.64
CA GLY A 67 2.71 19.59 4.60
C GLY A 67 3.14 18.32 3.87
N LYS A 68 2.58 17.14 4.21
CA LYS A 68 2.84 15.87 3.49
C LYS A 68 1.56 15.30 2.90
N ARG A 69 1.54 15.16 1.58
CA ARG A 69 0.45 14.49 0.86
C ARG A 69 0.75 13.01 0.67
N LEU A 70 -0.29 12.24 0.38
CA LEU A 70 -0.15 10.86 -0.06
C LEU A 70 0.67 10.83 -1.36
N PRO A 71 1.87 10.23 -1.38
CA PRO A 71 2.68 10.12 -2.58
C PRO A 71 2.03 9.10 -3.53
N LEU A 72 1.18 9.58 -4.43
CA LEU A 72 0.38 8.75 -5.33
C LEU A 72 0.61 9.16 -6.78
N HIS A 73 0.93 8.19 -7.62
CA HIS A 73 0.92 8.29 -9.07
C HIS A 73 -0.27 7.51 -9.62
N TYR A 74 -0.96 8.06 -10.62
CA TYR A 74 -2.15 7.43 -11.18
C TYR A 74 -1.96 7.17 -12.67
N ALA A 75 -2.33 5.96 -13.10
CA ALA A 75 -2.48 5.59 -14.50
C ALA A 75 -3.87 4.99 -14.71
N HIS A 76 -4.32 4.95 -15.96
CA HIS A 76 -5.63 4.40 -16.30
C HIS A 76 -5.53 3.43 -17.46
N VAL A 77 -6.15 2.27 -17.30
CA VAL A 77 -6.26 1.25 -18.34
C VAL A 77 -7.73 1.04 -18.67
N THR A 78 -8.03 1.04 -19.96
CA THR A 78 -9.41 0.87 -20.46
C THR A 78 -9.79 -0.62 -20.42
N ASP A 79 -8.93 -1.49 -20.94
CA ASP A 79 -9.12 -2.93 -21.00
C ASP A 79 -8.00 -3.64 -20.23
N PRO A 80 -8.28 -4.38 -19.14
CA PRO A 80 -7.26 -5.11 -18.40
C PRO A 80 -6.61 -6.24 -19.22
N ASP A 81 -7.26 -6.73 -20.27
CA ASP A 81 -6.72 -7.76 -21.16
C ASP A 81 -5.81 -7.19 -22.25
N ASP A 82 -5.79 -5.86 -22.45
CA ASP A 82 -4.79 -5.18 -23.26
C ASP A 82 -3.45 -5.12 -22.50
N THR A 83 -2.73 -6.25 -22.55
CA THR A 83 -1.43 -6.41 -21.92
C THR A 83 -0.43 -5.32 -22.32
N LYS A 84 -0.51 -4.76 -23.53
CA LYS A 84 0.40 -3.69 -23.96
C LYS A 84 0.07 -2.40 -23.21
N ALA A 85 -1.21 -2.05 -23.07
CA ALA A 85 -1.64 -0.90 -22.29
C ALA A 85 -1.31 -1.05 -20.81
N VAL A 86 -1.50 -2.25 -20.23
CA VAL A 86 -1.15 -2.55 -18.84
C VAL A 86 0.35 -2.38 -18.59
N HIS A 87 1.22 -2.97 -19.42
CA HIS A 87 2.67 -2.81 -19.26
C HIS A 87 3.10 -1.35 -19.38
N ALA A 88 2.50 -0.58 -20.30
CA ALA A 88 2.79 0.84 -20.43
C ALA A 88 2.37 1.64 -19.18
N ALA A 89 1.20 1.34 -18.61
CA ALA A 89 0.73 1.97 -17.36
C ALA A 89 1.64 1.63 -16.18
N VAL A 90 2.03 0.36 -16.04
CA VAL A 90 2.97 -0.10 -15.01
C VAL A 90 4.32 0.61 -15.15
N ALA A 91 4.91 0.64 -16.34
CA ALA A 91 6.18 1.32 -16.60
C ALA A 91 6.09 2.81 -16.26
N THR A 92 5.02 3.49 -16.68
CA THR A 92 4.77 4.90 -16.37
C THR A 92 4.77 5.16 -14.86
N LEU A 93 4.14 4.29 -14.07
CA LEU A 93 4.07 4.44 -12.62
C LEU A 93 5.41 4.17 -11.93
N ILE A 94 6.15 3.15 -12.38
CA ILE A 94 7.49 2.84 -11.88
C ILE A 94 8.45 4.00 -12.18
N ASP A 95 8.43 4.52 -13.41
CA ASP A 95 9.26 5.66 -13.83
C ASP A 95 8.92 6.94 -13.05
N ALA A 96 7.66 7.09 -12.64
CA ALA A 96 7.23 8.18 -11.77
C ALA A 96 7.69 8.02 -10.31
N GLY A 97 8.25 6.87 -9.94
CA GLY A 97 8.80 6.59 -8.61
C GLY A 97 7.91 5.73 -7.72
N ALA A 98 6.86 5.10 -8.26
CA ALA A 98 6.03 4.17 -7.48
C ALA A 98 6.86 2.97 -7.01
N GLN A 99 6.73 2.64 -5.72
CA GLN A 99 7.39 1.50 -5.09
C GLN A 99 6.44 0.30 -4.92
N VAL A 100 5.13 0.58 -4.88
CA VAL A 100 4.06 -0.43 -4.81
C VAL A 100 2.99 -0.07 -5.84
N LEU A 101 2.43 -1.07 -6.50
CA LEU A 101 1.34 -0.91 -7.47
C LEU A 101 0.05 -1.55 -6.96
N VAL A 102 -1.07 -0.86 -7.16
CA VAL A 102 -2.43 -1.31 -6.86
C VAL A 102 -3.30 -1.08 -8.09
N ALA A 103 -4.19 -2.02 -8.41
CA ALA A 103 -5.12 -1.94 -9.54
C ALA A 103 -6.53 -2.32 -9.11
#